data_AF-A9NF74-F1
#
_entry.id   AF-A9NF74-F1
#
_cell.length_a   1.000
_cell.length_b   1.000
_cell.length_c   1.000
_cell.angle_alpha   90.00
_cell.angle_beta   90.00
_cell.angle_gamma   90.00
#
_symmetry.space_group_name_H-M   'P 1'
#
loop_
_entity.id
_entity.type
_entity.pdbx_description
1 polymer ?
#
loop_
_entity_poly.entity_id
_entity_poly.type
_entity_poly.pdbx_seq_one_letter_code
_entity_poly.pdbx_strand_id
1 'polypeptide(L)'
;MIALSNMNRLQVSTDTLLLLLKVYEAKGKEFYYDELFSKDKDVFTKKAIEKNVFYFAKMLDMPLTDARLKLMSQKKLVAKNKTENFLINIKDALASIQKHPKEFELLTNEFDNLARMLSKDYEPIKFKSVEKQKGDTLFTAKKVMGKKEDLDKIIEVYNAQNKTKQYELTQLFSNFYIDFMNQDLFTLENEVIAYIGLYAMLLRDFSVFKYVSFYELFFKRFEQYKLALNQANYYYQTGYPNTDLLSKFILDILDEAYESVNNYSREYAFEIKMNKSDNIEATIRTGKEIFSKADLRREHPTVSLITIDRTLKRLKDEGVIQLLGKGRSSKWHRIDEDKRRGGRQLDIFQFTD
;
A
#
# COMPACT_ATOMS: atom_id res chain seq x y z
N MET A 1 -2.99 25.83 17.38
CA MET A 1 -2.59 24.41 17.28
C MET A 1 -2.26 23.94 18.66
N ILE A 2 -2.79 22.80 19.10
CA ILE A 2 -2.69 22.38 20.50
C ILE A 2 -1.68 21.24 20.64
N ALA A 3 -1.76 20.23 19.79
CA ALA A 3 -0.89 19.07 19.90
C ALA A 3 0.58 19.43 19.56
N LEU A 4 0.82 20.02 18.39
CA LEU A 4 2.17 20.39 17.94
C LEU A 4 2.84 21.47 18.81
N SER A 5 2.05 22.34 19.44
CA SER A 5 2.57 23.42 20.29
C SER A 5 2.96 22.93 21.69
N ASN A 6 2.46 21.78 22.13
CA ASN A 6 2.68 21.25 23.48
C ASN A 6 3.40 19.88 23.45
N MET A 7 4.38 19.72 22.56
CA MET A 7 5.15 18.47 22.40
C MET A 7 6.25 18.26 23.44
N ASN A 8 6.69 19.31 24.13
CA ASN A 8 7.77 19.28 25.12
C ASN A 8 7.52 18.34 26.32
N ARG A 9 6.27 17.96 26.55
CA ARG A 9 5.85 17.03 27.61
C ARG A 9 5.85 15.56 27.17
N LEU A 10 6.03 15.29 25.88
CA LEU A 10 6.02 13.93 25.36
C LEU A 10 7.21 13.16 25.95
N GLN A 11 6.94 11.96 26.43
CA GLN A 11 7.94 11.06 26.98
C GLN A 11 7.97 9.79 26.15
N VAL A 12 9.15 9.23 25.94
CA VAL A 12 9.31 7.97 25.24
C VAL A 12 9.48 6.87 26.29
N SER A 13 8.49 5.98 26.37
CA SER A 13 8.57 4.79 27.24
C SER A 13 9.70 3.87 26.76
N THR A 14 10.24 3.03 27.64
CA THR A 14 11.27 2.04 27.28
C THR A 14 10.79 1.10 26.17
N ASP A 15 9.54 0.64 26.22
CA ASP A 15 8.97 -0.22 25.18
C ASP A 15 8.90 0.50 23.83
N THR A 16 8.48 1.77 23.82
CA THR A 16 8.46 2.60 22.61
C THR A 16 9.87 2.81 22.06
N LEU A 17 10.86 3.03 22.93
CA LEU A 17 12.26 3.18 22.53
C LEU A 17 12.79 1.91 21.85
N LEU A 18 12.52 0.74 22.43
CA LEU A 18 12.94 -0.54 21.83
C LEU A 18 12.29 -0.78 20.47
N LEU A 19 11.00 -0.45 20.34
CA LEU A 19 10.28 -0.53 19.07
C LEU A 19 10.87 0.45 18.03
N LEU A 20 11.19 1.68 18.43
CA LEU A 20 11.86 2.65 17.57
C LEU A 20 13.20 2.11 17.06
N LEU A 21 14.04 1.58 17.94
CA LEU A 21 15.33 1.00 17.53
C LEU A 21 15.15 -0.11 16.48
N LYS A 22 14.19 -1.01 16.70
CA LYS A 22 13.85 -2.09 15.76
C LYS A 22 13.39 -1.55 14.39
N VAL A 23 12.46 -0.59 14.39
CA VAL A 23 11.93 0.03 13.16
C VAL A 23 13.03 0.76 12.39
N TYR A 24 13.86 1.55 13.07
CA TYR A 24 14.91 2.33 12.41
C TYR A 24 16.10 1.47 11.94
N GLU A 25 16.41 0.36 12.64
CA GLU A 25 17.36 -0.65 12.13
C GLU A 25 16.82 -1.28 10.83
N ALA A 26 15.53 -1.62 10.79
CA ALA A 26 14.91 -2.17 9.59
C ALA A 26 14.82 -1.15 8.45
N LYS A 27 14.53 0.12 8.76
CA LYS A 27 14.58 1.26 7.82
C LYS A 27 15.94 1.39 7.15
N GLY A 28 17.03 1.08 7.86
CA GLY A 28 18.38 1.07 7.28
C GLY A 28 18.55 0.13 6.09
N LYS A 29 17.66 -0.86 5.92
CA LYS A 29 17.67 -1.83 4.81
C LYS A 29 16.87 -1.37 3.58
N GLU A 30 16.26 -0.19 3.61
CA GLU A 30 15.43 0.30 2.49
C GLU A 30 16.18 0.40 1.16
N PHE A 31 17.46 0.81 1.20
CA PHE A 31 18.29 0.87 0.00
C PHE A 31 18.44 -0.51 -0.67
N TYR A 32 18.64 -1.55 0.14
CA TYR A 32 18.73 -2.93 -0.35
C TYR A 32 17.41 -3.38 -1.01
N TYR A 33 16.26 -3.04 -0.43
CA TYR A 33 14.96 -3.37 -1.04
C TYR A 33 14.73 -2.64 -2.36
N ASP A 34 15.06 -1.34 -2.42
CA ASP A 34 14.96 -0.54 -3.65
C ASP A 34 15.84 -1.13 -4.77
N GLU A 35 17.06 -1.59 -4.45
CA GLU A 35 17.95 -2.25 -5.40
C GLU A 35 17.41 -3.63 -5.83
N LEU A 36 17.04 -4.47 -4.86
CA LEU A 36 16.56 -5.83 -5.09
C LEU A 36 15.32 -5.84 -5.98
N PHE A 37 14.35 -4.99 -5.68
CA PHE A 37 13.06 -4.94 -6.38
C PHE A 37 13.06 -4.05 -7.63
N SER A 38 14.19 -3.43 -7.98
CA SER A 38 14.31 -2.45 -9.07
C SER A 38 13.69 -2.91 -10.39
N LYS A 39 13.85 -4.20 -10.77
CA LYS A 39 13.33 -4.77 -12.01
C LYS A 39 11.81 -4.89 -12.05
N ASP A 40 11.17 -5.08 -10.90
CA ASP A 40 9.73 -5.32 -10.77
C ASP A 40 9.03 -4.20 -9.97
N LYS A 41 9.68 -3.03 -9.83
CA LYS A 41 9.19 -1.88 -9.05
C LYS A 41 7.76 -1.47 -9.40
N ASP A 42 7.42 -1.45 -10.69
CA ASP A 42 6.08 -1.09 -11.14
C ASP A 42 5.02 -2.11 -10.72
N VAL A 43 5.40 -3.40 -10.65
CA VAL A 43 4.51 -4.48 -10.18
C VAL A 43 4.24 -4.32 -8.69
N PHE A 44 5.27 -4.03 -7.89
CA PHE A 44 5.11 -3.74 -6.46
C PHE A 44 4.23 -2.54 -6.21
N THR A 45 4.56 -1.43 -6.86
CA THR A 45 3.82 -0.17 -6.77
C THR A 45 2.34 -0.40 -7.10
N LYS A 46 2.06 -1.09 -8.20
CA LYS A 46 0.69 -1.43 -8.60
C LYS A 46 -0.02 -2.29 -7.56
N LYS A 47 0.59 -3.37 -7.07
CA LYS A 47 0.00 -4.24 -6.04
C LYS A 47 -0.28 -3.49 -4.73
N ALA A 48 0.64 -2.63 -4.32
CA ALA A 48 0.49 -1.79 -3.13
C ALA A 48 -0.70 -0.84 -3.27
N ILE A 49 -0.83 -0.16 -4.42
CA ILE A 49 -1.99 0.71 -4.72
C ILE A 49 -3.29 -0.10 -4.70
N GLU A 50 -3.35 -1.24 -5.40
CA GLU A 50 -4.55 -2.09 -5.47
C GLU A 50 -5.02 -2.52 -4.08
N LYS A 51 -4.12 -3.02 -3.25
CA LYS A 51 -4.42 -3.40 -1.87
C LYS A 51 -4.81 -2.19 -1.01
N ASN A 52 -4.08 -1.07 -1.13
CA ASN A 52 -4.38 0.15 -0.41
C ASN A 52 -5.81 0.61 -0.70
N VAL A 53 -6.22 0.68 -1.97
CA VAL A 53 -7.59 1.06 -2.36
C VAL A 53 -8.63 0.12 -1.79
N PHE A 54 -8.39 -1.20 -1.86
CA PHE A 54 -9.32 -2.20 -1.34
C PHE A 54 -9.54 -2.04 0.17
N TYR A 55 -8.46 -1.97 0.96
CA TYR A 55 -8.56 -1.88 2.41
C TYR A 55 -8.96 -0.50 2.90
N PHE A 56 -8.63 0.57 2.16
CA PHE A 56 -9.15 1.91 2.44
C PHE A 56 -10.67 1.91 2.33
N ALA A 57 -11.24 1.35 1.26
CA ALA A 57 -12.69 1.26 1.10
C ALA A 57 -13.36 0.43 2.21
N LYS A 58 -12.69 -0.63 2.67
CA LYS A 58 -13.13 -1.42 3.84
C LYS A 58 -13.07 -0.64 5.14
N MET A 59 -12.01 0.13 5.35
CA MET A 59 -11.84 1.00 6.52
C MET A 59 -12.93 2.08 6.59
N LEU A 60 -13.38 2.59 5.43
CA LEU A 60 -14.48 3.55 5.34
C LEU A 60 -15.88 2.92 5.35
N ASP A 61 -15.98 1.59 5.48
CA ASP A 61 -17.25 0.85 5.40
C ASP A 61 -18.10 1.22 4.17
N MET A 62 -17.45 1.34 3.00
CA MET A 62 -18.17 1.72 1.78
C MET A 62 -19.22 0.67 1.40
N PRO A 63 -20.42 1.07 0.94
CA PRO A 63 -21.54 0.17 0.62
C PRO A 63 -21.35 -0.53 -0.74
N LEU A 64 -20.26 -1.30 -0.88
CA LEU A 64 -19.88 -2.06 -2.07
C LEU A 64 -19.46 -3.47 -1.67
N THR A 65 -19.81 -4.46 -2.49
CA THR A 65 -19.40 -5.85 -2.22
C THR A 65 -17.89 -6.04 -2.39
N ASP A 66 -17.30 -7.00 -1.68
CA ASP A 66 -15.87 -7.33 -1.77
C ASP A 66 -15.43 -7.63 -3.20
N ALA A 67 -16.28 -8.33 -3.96
CA ALA A 67 -16.03 -8.61 -5.37
C ALA A 67 -15.94 -7.31 -6.19
N ARG A 68 -16.82 -6.33 -5.92
CA ARG A 68 -16.83 -5.04 -6.61
C ARG A 68 -15.62 -4.19 -6.21
N LEU A 69 -15.30 -4.11 -4.92
CA LEU A 69 -14.12 -3.41 -4.41
C LEU A 69 -12.81 -3.97 -5.01
N LYS A 70 -12.68 -5.30 -5.05
CA LYS A 70 -11.52 -5.98 -5.65
C LYS A 70 -11.40 -5.71 -7.14
N LEU A 71 -12.52 -5.68 -7.86
CA LEU A 71 -12.51 -5.39 -9.29
C LEU A 71 -12.12 -3.93 -9.58
N MET A 72 -12.64 -2.98 -8.79
CA MET A 72 -12.37 -1.54 -8.95
C MET A 72 -10.95 -1.14 -8.54
N SER A 73 -10.41 -1.77 -7.49
CA SER A 73 -9.01 -1.57 -7.11
C SER A 73 -8.05 -2.04 -8.21
N GLN A 74 -8.33 -3.17 -8.86
CA GLN A 74 -7.43 -3.77 -9.87
C GLN A 74 -7.57 -3.20 -11.29
N LYS A 75 -8.79 -2.87 -11.72
CA LYS A 75 -9.09 -2.48 -13.11
C LYS A 75 -9.51 -1.01 -13.20
N LYS A 76 -9.32 -0.41 -14.37
CA LYS A 76 -9.93 0.88 -14.69
C LYS A 76 -11.35 0.60 -15.16
N LEU A 77 -12.34 1.06 -14.40
CA LEU A 77 -13.76 0.85 -14.67
C LEU A 77 -14.50 2.17 -14.77
N VAL A 78 -15.64 2.15 -15.45
CA VAL A 78 -16.61 3.24 -15.39
C VAL A 78 -17.45 3.06 -14.14
N ALA A 79 -17.53 4.11 -13.32
CA ALA A 79 -18.36 4.13 -12.13
C ALA A 79 -19.85 4.13 -12.50
N LYS A 80 -20.65 3.49 -11.65
CA LYS A 80 -22.11 3.43 -11.78
C LYS A 80 -22.84 4.43 -10.88
N ASN A 81 -22.19 4.91 -9.83
CA ASN A 81 -22.78 5.79 -8.83
C ASN A 81 -21.70 6.69 -8.18
N LYS A 82 -22.14 7.64 -7.36
CA LYS A 82 -21.26 8.59 -6.65
C LYS A 82 -20.24 7.89 -5.74
N THR A 83 -20.62 6.81 -5.05
CA THR A 83 -19.71 6.02 -4.20
C THR A 83 -18.57 5.40 -5.01
N GLU A 84 -18.89 4.85 -6.19
CA GLU A 84 -17.90 4.30 -7.11
C GLU A 84 -17.00 5.39 -7.69
N ASN A 85 -17.54 6.58 -8.03
CA ASN A 85 -16.71 7.73 -8.41
C ASN A 85 -15.75 8.12 -7.29
N PHE A 86 -16.23 8.20 -6.05
CA PHE A 86 -15.41 8.53 -4.89
C PHE A 86 -14.26 7.52 -4.69
N LEU A 87 -14.54 6.22 -4.82
CA LEU A 87 -13.50 5.19 -4.75
C LEU A 87 -12.46 5.31 -5.89
N ILE A 88 -12.90 5.66 -7.11
CA ILE A 88 -11.98 5.95 -8.22
C ILE A 88 -11.11 7.16 -7.89
N ASN A 89 -11.68 8.22 -7.33
CA ASN A 89 -10.92 9.41 -6.94
C ASN A 89 -9.89 9.11 -5.85
N ILE A 90 -10.25 8.29 -4.85
CA ILE A 90 -9.30 7.80 -3.83
C ILE A 90 -8.18 7.00 -4.49
N LYS A 91 -8.50 6.12 -5.44
CA LYS A 91 -7.51 5.34 -6.18
C LYS A 91 -6.55 6.24 -6.96
N ASP A 92 -7.06 7.26 -7.64
CA ASP A 92 -6.23 8.21 -8.37
C ASP A 92 -5.34 9.01 -7.42
N ALA A 93 -5.86 9.40 -6.24
CA ALA A 93 -5.10 10.07 -5.20
C ALA A 93 -3.94 9.23 -4.66
N LEU A 94 -4.23 7.99 -4.26
CA LEU A 94 -3.23 7.06 -3.74
C LEU A 94 -2.20 6.71 -4.82
N ALA A 95 -2.62 6.55 -6.08
CA ALA A 95 -1.71 6.29 -7.19
C ALA A 95 -0.76 7.47 -7.45
N SER A 96 -1.26 8.71 -7.36
CA SER A 96 -0.44 9.93 -7.50
C SER A 96 0.66 9.98 -6.44
N ILE A 97 0.28 9.80 -5.17
CA ILE A 97 1.20 9.78 -4.02
C ILE A 97 2.25 8.66 -4.16
N GLN A 98 1.84 7.48 -4.63
CA GLN A 98 2.74 6.35 -4.77
C GLN A 98 3.80 6.53 -5.87
N LYS A 99 3.49 7.29 -6.92
CA LYS A 99 4.36 7.42 -8.09
C LYS A 99 5.60 8.26 -7.77
N HIS A 100 5.44 9.33 -6.98
CA HIS A 100 6.48 10.30 -6.66
C HIS A 100 6.53 10.62 -5.15
N PRO A 101 6.75 9.62 -4.27
CA PRO A 101 6.59 9.81 -2.83
C PRO A 101 7.60 10.77 -2.20
N LYS A 102 8.81 10.86 -2.77
CA LYS A 102 9.88 11.76 -2.28
C LYS A 102 9.64 13.22 -2.66
N GLU A 103 8.77 13.49 -3.63
CA GLU A 103 8.41 14.84 -4.08
C GLU A 103 7.28 15.43 -3.23
N PHE A 104 6.67 14.65 -2.32
CA PHE A 104 5.63 15.16 -1.44
C PHE A 104 6.18 16.16 -0.43
N GLU A 105 5.75 17.41 -0.57
CA GLU A 105 6.00 18.47 0.41
C GLU A 105 4.74 18.73 1.23
N LEU A 106 4.90 18.91 2.54
CA LEU A 106 3.77 19.20 3.41
C LEU A 106 3.36 20.67 3.21
N LEU A 107 2.48 20.92 2.24
CA LEU A 107 1.97 22.24 1.87
C LEU A 107 0.45 22.22 1.84
N THR A 108 -0.18 23.34 2.21
CA THR A 108 -1.65 23.51 2.17
C THR A 108 -2.22 23.27 0.77
N ASN A 109 -1.46 23.60 -0.28
CA ASN A 109 -1.89 23.38 -1.66
C ASN A 109 -2.01 21.88 -2.00
N GLU A 110 -1.22 21.00 -1.39
CA GLU A 110 -1.35 19.54 -1.59
C GLU A 110 -2.71 19.05 -1.08
N PHE A 111 -3.15 19.54 0.07
CA PHE A 111 -4.46 19.19 0.63
C PHE A 111 -5.62 19.81 -0.18
N ASP A 112 -5.44 21.01 -0.72
CA ASP A 112 -6.41 21.65 -1.62
C ASP A 112 -6.56 20.87 -2.94
N ASN A 113 -5.44 20.42 -3.51
CA ASN A 113 -5.41 19.59 -4.71
C ASN A 113 -6.05 18.22 -4.45
N LEU A 114 -5.75 17.61 -3.30
CA LEU A 114 -6.36 16.36 -2.87
C LEU A 114 -7.88 16.50 -2.73
N ALA A 115 -8.37 17.55 -2.08
CA ALA A 115 -9.80 17.82 -1.97
C ALA A 115 -10.47 17.96 -3.35
N ARG A 116 -9.85 18.69 -4.29
CA ARG A 116 -10.33 18.82 -5.67
C ARG A 116 -10.39 17.47 -6.40
N MET A 117 -9.36 16.65 -6.25
CA MET A 117 -9.29 15.32 -6.87
C MET A 117 -10.37 14.40 -6.31
N LEU A 118 -10.59 14.40 -4.99
CA LEU A 118 -11.64 13.63 -4.33
C LEU A 118 -13.06 14.08 -4.72
N SER A 119 -13.24 15.35 -5.10
CA SER A 119 -14.54 15.93 -5.46
C SER A 119 -15.03 15.59 -6.88
N LYS A 120 -14.17 15.05 -7.74
CA LYS A 120 -14.48 14.86 -9.16
C LYS A 120 -15.64 13.89 -9.36
N ASP A 121 -16.72 14.34 -10.01
CA ASP A 121 -17.94 13.53 -10.21
C ASP A 121 -18.53 12.94 -8.90
N TYR A 122 -18.23 13.61 -7.78
CA TYR A 122 -18.68 13.35 -6.41
C TYR A 122 -19.22 14.68 -5.80
N GLU A 123 -19.40 14.75 -4.48
CA GLU A 123 -19.75 15.97 -3.76
C GLU A 123 -18.55 16.94 -3.68
N PRO A 124 -18.80 18.27 -3.72
CA PRO A 124 -17.73 19.26 -3.64
C PRO A 124 -17.13 19.32 -2.22
N ILE A 125 -15.86 18.93 -2.11
CA ILE A 125 -15.05 19.04 -0.90
C ILE A 125 -14.23 20.32 -0.99
N LYS A 126 -14.46 21.24 -0.05
CA LYS A 126 -13.79 22.56 0.01
C LYS A 126 -13.31 22.83 1.43
N PHE A 127 -12.35 23.73 1.58
CA PHE A 127 -12.07 24.28 2.91
C PHE A 127 -13.32 24.97 3.47
N LYS A 128 -13.59 24.72 4.75
CA LYS A 128 -14.61 25.45 5.50
C LYS A 128 -14.19 26.91 5.65
N SER A 129 -15.18 27.79 5.72
CA SER A 129 -15.00 29.22 5.96
C SER A 129 -15.81 29.60 7.18
N VAL A 130 -15.19 30.32 8.12
CA VAL A 130 -15.90 30.82 9.31
C VAL A 130 -16.10 32.32 9.15
N GLU A 131 -17.36 32.75 9.14
CA GLU A 131 -17.68 34.17 9.29
C GLU A 131 -17.45 34.55 10.77
N LYS A 132 -16.40 35.31 11.07
CA LYS A 132 -16.27 35.96 12.39
C LYS A 132 -16.81 37.38 12.32
N GLN A 133 -17.85 37.68 13.10
CA GLN A 133 -18.22 39.06 13.38
C GLN A 133 -17.14 39.70 14.25
N LYS A 134 -16.66 40.88 13.85
CA LYS A 134 -15.57 41.57 14.52
C LYS A 134 -16.14 42.80 15.23
N GLY A 135 -16.66 42.62 16.44
CA GLY A 135 -17.09 43.73 17.30
C GLY A 135 -18.53 44.20 17.08
N ASP A 136 -19.06 44.84 18.12
CA ASP A 136 -20.48 45.17 18.36
C ASP A 136 -21.03 46.35 17.53
N THR A 137 -20.44 46.61 16.36
CA THR A 137 -20.83 47.73 15.50
C THR A 137 -21.22 47.24 14.12
N LEU A 138 -22.44 47.60 13.69
CA LEU A 138 -23.15 47.18 12.47
C LEU A 138 -22.38 47.31 11.13
N PHE A 139 -21.19 47.95 11.11
CA PHE A 139 -20.48 48.37 9.90
C PHE A 139 -19.06 47.81 9.74
N THR A 140 -18.58 46.90 10.59
CA THR A 140 -17.28 46.24 10.36
C THR A 140 -17.39 45.13 9.31
N ALA A 141 -16.60 45.23 8.23
CA ALA A 141 -16.52 44.22 7.18
C ALA A 141 -16.28 42.81 7.76
N LYS A 142 -17.15 41.86 7.38
CA LYS A 142 -17.02 40.44 7.74
C LYS A 142 -15.68 39.91 7.23
N LYS A 143 -14.72 39.65 8.12
CA LYS A 143 -13.48 38.93 7.74
C LYS A 143 -13.79 37.44 7.72
N VAL A 144 -13.98 36.89 6.53
CA VAL A 144 -14.01 35.45 6.31
C VAL A 144 -12.57 34.95 6.48
N MET A 145 -12.22 34.40 7.64
CA MET A 145 -10.98 33.62 7.76
C MET A 145 -11.33 32.18 7.37
N GLY A 146 -10.75 31.73 6.26
CA GLY A 146 -10.91 30.36 5.79
C GLY A 146 -10.10 29.40 6.66
N LYS A 147 -10.60 28.19 6.89
CA LYS A 147 -9.86 27.09 7.54
C LYS A 147 -8.57 26.73 6.79
N LYS A 148 -8.39 27.20 5.55
CA LYS A 148 -7.13 27.15 4.82
C LYS A 148 -5.97 27.81 5.59
N GLU A 149 -6.20 29.00 6.17
CA GLU A 149 -5.19 29.69 7.00
C GLU A 149 -4.87 28.93 8.29
N ASP A 150 -5.84 28.17 8.82
CA ASP A 150 -5.61 27.33 9.98
C ASP A 150 -4.66 26.18 9.61
N LEU A 151 -4.85 25.53 8.45
CA LEU A 151 -3.94 24.51 7.92
C LEU A 151 -2.52 25.05 7.71
N ASP A 152 -2.39 26.25 7.13
CA ASP A 152 -1.09 26.91 6.95
C ASP A 152 -0.35 27.02 8.29
N LYS A 153 -1.03 27.46 9.35
CA LYS A 153 -0.45 27.55 10.70
C LYS A 153 -0.07 26.18 11.27
N ILE A 154 -0.86 25.12 11.04
CA ILE A 154 -0.47 23.75 11.45
C ILE A 154 0.87 23.38 10.83
N ILE A 155 0.98 23.59 9.52
CA ILE A 155 2.14 23.22 8.73
C ILE A 155 3.35 24.06 9.13
N GLU A 156 3.18 25.36 9.40
CA GLU A 156 4.24 26.23 9.91
C GLU A 156 4.80 25.73 11.25
N VAL A 157 3.92 25.42 12.22
CA VAL A 157 4.33 24.89 13.52
C VAL A 157 5.00 23.53 13.36
N TYR A 158 4.45 22.64 12.54
CA TYR A 158 5.05 21.35 12.24
C TYR A 158 6.47 21.51 11.67
N ASN A 159 6.65 22.41 10.70
CA ASN A 159 7.94 22.67 10.08
C ASN A 159 8.93 23.29 11.07
N ALA A 160 8.47 24.17 11.96
CA ALA A 160 9.30 24.70 13.04
C ALA A 160 9.78 23.60 13.99
N GLN A 161 8.88 22.71 14.44
CA GLN A 161 9.23 21.58 15.30
C GLN A 161 10.14 20.56 14.61
N ASN A 162 9.89 20.24 13.33
CA ASN A 162 10.75 19.34 12.56
C ASN A 162 12.17 19.90 12.36
N LYS A 163 12.35 21.23 12.36
CA LYS A 163 13.68 21.87 12.30
C LYS A 163 14.46 21.73 13.60
N THR A 164 13.81 21.65 14.76
CA THR A 164 14.51 21.52 16.06
C THR A 164 15.20 20.17 16.22
N LYS A 165 14.70 19.13 15.52
CA LYS A 165 15.17 17.74 15.63
C LYS A 165 15.08 17.15 17.04
N GLN A 166 14.25 17.73 17.89
CA GLN A 166 14.03 17.25 19.27
C GLN A 166 12.99 16.13 19.36
N TYR A 167 12.17 15.96 18.33
CA TYR A 167 11.06 15.02 18.32
C TYR A 167 11.24 13.97 17.23
N GLU A 168 10.82 12.74 17.55
CA GLU A 168 10.80 11.63 16.61
C GLU A 168 9.70 11.83 15.55
N LEU A 169 9.87 11.26 14.35
CA LEU A 169 8.99 11.50 13.20
C LEU A 169 7.56 11.03 13.42
N THR A 170 7.34 9.83 13.96
CA THR A 170 5.98 9.34 14.25
C THR A 170 5.29 10.20 15.29
N GLN A 171 6.01 10.71 16.30
CA GLN A 171 5.45 11.68 17.24
C GLN A 171 5.04 12.98 16.53
N LEU A 172 5.88 13.52 15.65
CA LEU A 172 5.55 14.71 14.85
C LEU A 172 4.32 14.47 13.97
N PHE A 173 4.24 13.31 13.30
CA PHE A 173 3.12 12.93 12.45
C PHE A 173 1.83 12.78 13.26
N SER A 174 1.88 12.12 14.41
CA SER A 174 0.72 11.94 15.29
C SER A 174 0.19 13.28 15.80
N ASN A 175 1.08 14.18 16.24
CA ASN A 175 0.65 15.51 16.70
C ASN A 175 0.06 16.36 15.57
N PHE A 176 0.69 16.35 14.38
CA PHE A 176 0.12 16.99 13.19
C PHE A 176 -1.27 16.42 12.84
N TYR A 177 -1.40 15.10 12.85
CA TYR A 177 -2.64 14.41 12.52
C TYR A 177 -3.78 14.78 13.47
N ILE A 178 -3.51 14.81 14.78
CA ILE A 178 -4.51 15.18 15.79
C ILE A 178 -4.94 16.64 15.67
N ASP A 179 -3.98 17.53 15.45
CA ASP A 179 -4.24 18.95 15.20
C ASP A 179 -5.09 19.13 13.91
N PHE A 180 -4.76 18.41 12.84
CA PHE A 180 -5.51 18.41 11.58
C PHE A 180 -6.96 17.94 11.77
N MET A 181 -7.14 16.79 12.43
CA MET A 181 -8.46 16.17 12.66
C MET A 181 -9.36 17.09 13.49
N ASN A 182 -8.83 17.67 14.57
CA ASN A 182 -9.62 18.55 15.46
C ASN A 182 -9.90 19.93 14.87
N GLN A 183 -9.13 20.39 13.88
CA GLN A 183 -9.42 21.66 13.21
C GLN A 183 -10.60 21.59 12.25
N ASP A 184 -11.03 20.38 11.86
CA ASP A 184 -12.20 20.13 11.01
C ASP A 184 -12.21 21.08 9.80
N LEU A 185 -11.21 20.90 8.93
CA LEU A 185 -10.79 21.88 7.94
C LEU A 185 -11.68 21.89 6.69
N PHE A 186 -12.28 20.75 6.35
CA PHE A 186 -13.00 20.54 5.09
C PHE A 186 -14.52 20.35 5.28
N THR A 187 -15.30 20.72 4.27
CA THR A 187 -16.77 20.63 4.27
C THR A 187 -17.29 19.20 4.38
N LEU A 188 -16.60 18.26 3.75
CA LEU A 188 -16.90 16.84 3.70
C LEU A 188 -15.60 16.04 3.72
N GLU A 189 -15.67 14.76 4.10
CA GLU A 189 -14.56 13.80 3.96
C GLU A 189 -13.24 14.25 4.61
N ASN A 190 -13.29 15.04 5.69
CA ASN A 190 -12.11 15.55 6.40
C ASN A 190 -11.20 14.40 6.86
N GLU A 191 -11.79 13.30 7.35
CA GLU A 191 -11.05 12.12 7.76
C GLU A 191 -10.34 11.44 6.59
N VAL A 192 -10.98 11.34 5.42
CA VAL A 192 -10.37 10.74 4.21
C VAL A 192 -9.15 11.54 3.78
N ILE A 193 -9.26 12.88 3.79
CA ILE A 193 -8.13 13.77 3.52
C ILE A 193 -7.03 13.59 4.56
N ALA A 194 -7.37 13.45 5.84
CA ALA A 194 -6.41 13.21 6.92
C ALA A 194 -5.69 11.87 6.75
N TYR A 195 -6.42 10.79 6.44
CA TYR A 195 -5.86 9.45 6.21
C TYR A 195 -4.85 9.48 5.04
N ILE A 196 -5.25 10.07 3.91
CA ILE A 196 -4.38 10.17 2.73
C ILE A 196 -3.17 11.07 3.01
N GLY A 197 -3.35 12.18 3.75
CA GLY A 197 -2.27 13.07 4.16
C GLY A 197 -1.25 12.37 5.06
N LEU A 198 -1.72 11.63 6.08
CA LEU A 198 -0.86 10.82 6.96
C LEU A 198 -0.09 9.77 6.15
N TYR A 199 -0.76 9.10 5.21
CA TYR A 199 -0.12 8.14 4.33
C TYR A 199 0.96 8.78 3.44
N ALA A 200 0.71 9.96 2.87
CA ALA A 200 1.68 10.68 2.06
C ALA A 200 2.94 11.05 2.86
N MET A 201 2.77 11.54 4.09
CA MET A 201 3.88 11.83 5.01
C MET A 201 4.67 10.56 5.34
N LEU A 202 3.99 9.46 5.68
CA LEU A 202 4.62 8.18 5.99
C LEU A 202 5.37 7.59 4.80
N LEU A 203 4.76 7.56 3.61
CA LEU A 203 5.36 7.00 2.42
C LEU A 203 6.58 7.80 1.95
N ARG A 204 6.57 9.13 2.12
CA ARG A 204 7.73 9.99 1.85
C ARG A 204 8.92 9.57 2.70
N ASP A 205 8.71 9.39 4.00
CA ASP A 205 9.80 9.13 4.94
C ASP A 205 10.16 7.65 5.04
N PHE A 206 9.20 6.74 4.90
CA PHE A 206 9.35 5.28 5.03
C PHE A 206 8.97 4.61 3.69
N SER A 207 9.99 4.26 2.91
CA SER A 207 9.80 3.71 1.57
C SER A 207 9.31 2.26 1.55
N VAL A 208 9.24 1.60 2.71
CA VAL A 208 8.64 0.26 2.87
C VAL A 208 7.24 0.15 2.27
N PHE A 209 6.43 1.21 2.35
CA PHE A 209 5.07 1.24 1.80
C PHE A 209 5.02 1.33 0.26
N LYS A 210 6.17 1.42 -0.43
CA LYS A 210 6.26 1.13 -1.87
C LYS A 210 5.90 -0.32 -2.19
N TYR A 211 6.17 -1.23 -1.26
CA TYR A 211 6.15 -2.68 -1.46
C TYR A 211 4.99 -3.37 -0.74
N VAL A 212 4.52 -2.80 0.37
CA VAL A 212 3.42 -3.34 1.19
C VAL A 212 2.32 -2.31 1.37
N SER A 213 1.09 -2.80 1.58
CA SER A 213 -0.08 -1.94 1.74
C SER A 213 -0.18 -1.40 3.17
N PHE A 214 -0.05 -0.08 3.32
CA PHE A 214 -0.30 0.62 4.58
C PHE A 214 -1.75 0.42 5.06
N TYR A 215 -2.74 0.58 4.19
CA TYR A 215 -4.14 0.49 4.60
C TYR A 215 -4.58 -0.94 4.95
N GLU A 216 -3.91 -1.98 4.41
CA GLU A 216 -4.09 -3.36 4.88
C GLU A 216 -3.71 -3.49 6.36
N LEU A 217 -2.53 -2.99 6.72
CA LEU A 217 -2.02 -3.02 8.09
C LEU A 217 -2.84 -2.13 9.03
N PHE A 218 -3.21 -0.94 8.55
CA PHE A 218 -4.10 -0.02 9.27
C PHE A 218 -5.45 -0.68 9.56
N PHE A 219 -6.09 -1.25 8.54
CA PHE A 219 -7.41 -1.87 8.67
C PHE A 219 -7.42 -3.03 9.68
N LYS A 220 -6.39 -3.88 9.68
CA LYS A 220 -6.22 -4.95 10.68
C LYS A 220 -6.14 -4.42 12.12
N ARG A 221 -5.74 -3.16 12.30
CA ARG A 221 -5.52 -2.49 13.58
C ARG A 221 -6.52 -1.35 13.82
N PHE A 222 -7.65 -1.33 13.10
CA PHE A 222 -8.56 -0.18 13.13
C PHE A 222 -9.15 0.09 14.53
N GLU A 223 -9.42 -0.95 15.32
CA GLU A 223 -9.84 -0.78 16.72
C GLU A 223 -8.77 -0.11 17.59
N GLN A 224 -7.50 -0.47 17.39
CA GLN A 224 -6.37 0.16 18.10
C GLN A 224 -6.24 1.63 17.71
N TYR A 225 -6.41 1.94 16.43
CA TYR A 225 -6.47 3.32 15.93
C TYR A 225 -7.60 4.12 16.61
N LYS A 226 -8.82 3.58 16.67
CA LYS A 226 -9.95 4.26 17.32
C LYS A 226 -9.67 4.55 18.79
N LEU A 227 -9.06 3.61 19.52
CA LEU A 227 -8.65 3.81 20.91
C LEU A 227 -7.59 4.91 21.03
N ALA A 228 -6.58 4.90 20.15
CA ALA A 228 -5.54 5.93 20.12
C ALA A 228 -6.09 7.32 19.81
N LEU A 229 -7.01 7.43 18.85
CA LEU A 229 -7.67 8.68 18.50
C LEU A 229 -8.50 9.23 19.66
N ASN A 230 -9.29 8.37 20.32
CA ASN A 230 -10.09 8.75 21.48
C ASN A 230 -9.20 9.25 22.63
N GLN A 231 -8.08 8.57 22.91
CA GLN A 231 -7.15 9.01 23.95
C GLN A 231 -6.53 10.37 23.63
N ALA A 232 -6.12 10.59 22.37
CA ALA A 232 -5.56 11.86 21.94
C ALA A 232 -6.55 13.01 22.04
N ASN A 233 -7.83 12.76 21.75
CA ASN A 233 -8.87 13.78 21.76
C ASN A 233 -9.39 14.09 23.17
N TYR A 234 -9.26 13.18 24.15
CA TYR A 234 -9.85 13.32 25.48
C TYR A 234 -9.49 14.64 26.19
N TYR A 235 -8.22 15.06 26.11
CA TYR A 235 -7.73 16.32 26.70
C TYR A 235 -7.29 17.34 25.65
N TYR A 236 -7.77 17.21 24.40
CA TYR A 236 -7.36 18.14 23.34
C TYR A 236 -7.80 19.57 23.65
N GLN A 237 -9.06 19.79 24.05
CA GLN A 237 -9.58 21.13 24.34
C GLN A 237 -8.91 21.82 25.54
N THR A 238 -8.40 21.04 26.50
CA THR A 238 -7.74 21.55 27.71
C THR A 238 -6.26 21.83 27.50
N GLY A 239 -5.73 21.62 26.29
CA GLY A 239 -4.33 21.89 25.96
C GLY A 239 -3.42 20.66 26.05
N TYR A 240 -3.95 19.49 26.45
CA TYR A 240 -3.15 18.34 26.84
C TYR A 240 -3.43 17.03 26.05
N PRO A 241 -3.54 17.02 24.70
CA PRO A 241 -3.77 15.78 23.95
C PRO A 241 -2.68 14.73 24.20
N ASN A 242 -3.04 13.47 24.41
CA ASN A 242 -2.05 12.39 24.55
C ASN A 242 -1.93 11.61 23.24
N THR A 243 -0.84 11.81 22.50
CA THR A 243 -0.63 11.20 21.19
C THR A 243 0.24 9.94 21.21
N ASP A 244 0.60 9.44 22.40
CA ASP A 244 1.56 8.34 22.56
C ASP A 244 1.02 7.02 21.98
N LEU A 245 -0.25 6.68 22.22
CA LEU A 245 -0.85 5.49 21.62
C LEU A 245 -0.94 5.61 20.09
N LEU A 246 -1.12 6.81 19.55
CA LEU A 246 -1.19 7.02 18.11
C LEU A 246 0.20 6.90 17.46
N SER A 247 1.23 7.44 18.10
CA SER A 247 2.62 7.28 17.65
C SER A 247 3.04 5.81 17.72
N LYS A 248 2.71 5.11 18.82
CA LYS A 248 2.95 3.67 18.95
C LYS A 248 2.20 2.86 17.88
N PHE A 249 0.93 3.18 17.61
CA PHE A 249 0.16 2.55 16.53
C PHE A 249 0.85 2.68 15.16
N ILE A 250 1.39 3.86 14.83
CA ILE A 250 2.15 4.07 13.60
C ILE A 250 3.43 3.21 13.60
N LEU A 251 4.14 3.14 14.73
CA LEU A 251 5.34 2.31 14.86
C LEU A 251 5.06 0.82 14.70
N ASP A 252 3.96 0.33 15.28
CA ASP A 252 3.54 -1.07 15.14
C ASP A 252 3.23 -1.42 13.67
N ILE A 253 2.60 -0.49 12.92
CA ILE A 253 2.39 -0.65 11.47
C ILE A 253 3.72 -0.68 10.72
N LEU A 254 4.66 0.21 11.05
CA LEU A 254 5.97 0.26 10.41
C LEU A 254 6.76 -1.03 10.66
N ASP A 255 6.76 -1.52 11.89
CA ASP A 255 7.43 -2.77 12.26
C ASP A 255 6.89 -3.95 11.44
N GLU A 256 5.57 -4.15 11.42
CA GLU A 256 4.94 -5.22 10.63
C GLU A 256 5.17 -5.04 9.12
N ALA A 257 5.21 -3.80 8.63
CA ALA A 257 5.53 -3.51 7.24
C ALA A 257 6.96 -3.94 6.89
N TYR A 258 7.94 -3.60 7.72
CA TYR A 258 9.34 -3.98 7.49
C TYR A 258 9.56 -5.49 7.63
N GLU A 259 8.93 -6.15 8.59
CA GLU A 259 8.98 -7.61 8.71
C GLU A 259 8.41 -8.28 7.45
N SER A 260 7.28 -7.78 6.96
CA SER A 260 6.63 -8.26 5.73
C SER A 260 7.53 -8.11 4.51
N VAL A 261 8.14 -6.93 4.32
CA VAL A 261 9.06 -6.68 3.20
C VAL A 261 10.33 -7.51 3.32
N ASN A 262 10.88 -7.67 4.53
CA ASN A 262 12.06 -8.49 4.76
C ASN A 262 11.81 -9.96 4.41
N ASN A 263 10.69 -10.54 4.84
CA ASN A 263 10.31 -11.91 4.48
C ASN A 263 10.13 -12.05 2.98
N TYR A 264 9.38 -11.12 2.37
CA TYR A 264 9.18 -11.08 0.94
C TYR A 264 10.48 -10.93 0.14
N SER A 265 11.45 -10.15 0.65
CA SER A 265 12.76 -9.97 0.02
C SER A 265 13.57 -11.26 -0.03
N ARG A 266 13.49 -12.09 1.02
CA ARG A 266 14.19 -13.38 1.08
C ARG A 266 13.61 -14.36 0.05
N GLU A 267 12.29 -14.44 -0.04
CA GLU A 267 11.58 -15.25 -1.03
C GLU A 267 11.93 -14.80 -2.45
N TYR A 268 11.83 -13.49 -2.72
CA TYR A 268 12.13 -12.93 -4.04
C TYR A 268 13.60 -13.08 -4.44
N ALA A 269 14.55 -12.89 -3.50
CA ALA A 269 15.97 -13.12 -3.77
C ALA A 269 16.28 -14.59 -4.05
N PHE A 270 15.59 -15.53 -3.40
CA PHE A 270 15.66 -16.94 -3.71
C PHE A 270 15.09 -17.25 -5.10
N GLU A 271 13.94 -16.67 -5.46
CA GLU A 271 13.31 -16.81 -6.78
C GLU A 271 14.16 -16.22 -7.92
N ILE A 272 14.89 -15.11 -7.71
CA ILE A 272 15.81 -14.57 -8.72
C ILE A 272 17.00 -15.52 -8.94
N LYS A 273 17.51 -16.12 -7.85
CA LYS A 273 18.65 -17.05 -7.91
C LYS A 273 18.25 -18.38 -8.56
N MET A 274 17.01 -18.82 -8.38
CA MET A 274 16.45 -19.89 -9.19
C MET A 274 16.22 -19.37 -10.62
N ASN A 275 16.80 -20.01 -11.63
CA ASN A 275 16.51 -19.65 -13.02
C ASN A 275 14.99 -19.79 -13.23
N LYS A 276 14.32 -18.79 -13.82
CA LYS A 276 12.87 -18.83 -14.12
C LYS A 276 12.48 -20.10 -14.89
N SER A 277 13.41 -20.62 -15.70
CA SER A 277 13.25 -21.90 -16.39
C SER A 277 13.27 -23.09 -15.43
N ASP A 278 14.09 -23.05 -14.39
CA ASP A 278 14.21 -24.12 -13.40
C ASP A 278 12.99 -24.14 -12.47
N ASN A 279 12.37 -22.98 -12.21
CA ASN A 279 11.12 -22.93 -11.43
C ASN A 279 9.91 -23.47 -12.23
N ILE A 280 9.80 -23.10 -13.52
CA ILE A 280 8.83 -23.72 -14.44
C ILE A 280 9.08 -25.24 -14.53
N GLU A 281 10.33 -25.66 -14.64
CA GLU A 281 10.70 -27.07 -14.67
C GLU A 281 10.32 -27.79 -13.37
N ALA A 282 10.63 -27.22 -12.21
CA ALA A 282 10.25 -27.78 -10.91
C ALA A 282 8.73 -27.98 -10.82
N THR A 283 7.97 -26.97 -11.26
CA THR A 283 6.50 -27.02 -11.30
C THR A 283 5.98 -28.11 -12.23
N ILE A 284 6.60 -28.28 -13.40
CA ILE A 284 6.26 -29.36 -14.32
C ILE A 284 6.57 -30.72 -13.69
N ARG A 285 7.71 -30.86 -13.01
CA ARG A 285 8.17 -32.10 -12.39
C ARG A 285 7.35 -32.52 -11.16
N THR A 286 6.82 -31.58 -10.39
CA THR A 286 6.00 -31.88 -9.19
C THR A 286 4.50 -31.77 -9.43
N GLY A 287 4.09 -31.11 -10.51
CA GLY A 287 2.70 -30.84 -10.85
C GLY A 287 1.97 -32.00 -11.54
N LYS A 288 0.86 -31.67 -12.20
CA LYS A 288 0.00 -32.63 -12.92
C LYS A 288 0.73 -33.24 -14.11
N GLU A 289 0.50 -34.53 -14.35
CA GLU A 289 1.08 -35.28 -15.48
C GLU A 289 0.65 -34.69 -16.84
N ILE A 290 -0.54 -34.11 -16.94
CA ILE A 290 -1.03 -33.38 -18.11
C ILE A 290 -1.36 -31.95 -17.73
N PHE A 291 -0.79 -30.99 -18.44
CA PHE A 291 -0.95 -29.56 -18.16
C PHE A 291 -1.02 -28.73 -19.44
N SER A 292 -1.57 -27.52 -19.34
CA SER A 292 -1.56 -26.55 -20.44
C SER A 292 -0.62 -25.38 -20.14
N LYS A 293 -0.24 -24.66 -21.20
CA LYS A 293 0.51 -23.40 -21.06
C LYS A 293 -0.26 -22.36 -20.22
N ALA A 294 -1.58 -22.38 -20.26
CA ALA A 294 -2.43 -21.49 -19.47
C ALA A 294 -2.37 -21.83 -17.97
N ASP A 295 -2.19 -23.10 -17.62
CA ASP A 295 -2.04 -23.55 -16.23
C ASP A 295 -0.70 -23.06 -15.67
N LEU A 296 0.40 -23.23 -16.41
CA LEU A 296 1.71 -22.68 -16.03
C LEU A 296 1.67 -21.16 -15.87
N ARG A 297 0.91 -20.46 -16.70
CA ARG A 297 0.77 -19.00 -16.57
C ARG A 297 -0.06 -18.58 -15.35
N ARG A 298 -0.95 -19.44 -14.87
CA ARG A 298 -1.73 -19.18 -13.64
C ARG A 298 -0.86 -19.35 -12.40
N GLU A 299 0.02 -20.36 -12.42
CA GLU A 299 0.94 -20.65 -11.32
C GLU A 299 2.16 -19.71 -11.31
N HIS A 300 2.62 -19.28 -12.49
CA HIS A 300 3.76 -18.38 -12.67
C HIS A 300 3.37 -17.04 -13.33
N PRO A 301 2.55 -16.19 -12.68
CA PRO A 301 2.03 -14.96 -13.28
C PRO A 301 3.10 -13.90 -13.57
N THR A 302 4.26 -13.98 -12.93
CA THR A 302 5.41 -13.07 -13.08
C THR A 302 6.37 -13.50 -14.20
N VAL A 303 6.18 -14.69 -14.78
CA VAL A 303 7.05 -15.21 -15.84
C VAL A 303 6.49 -14.88 -17.21
N SER A 304 7.35 -14.34 -18.08
CA SER A 304 6.94 -13.96 -19.44
C SER A 304 6.53 -15.19 -20.26
N LEU A 305 5.58 -15.02 -21.19
CA LEU A 305 5.19 -16.09 -22.11
C LEU A 305 6.37 -16.66 -22.91
N ILE A 306 7.31 -15.79 -23.28
CA ILE A 306 8.52 -16.14 -24.03
C ILE A 306 9.40 -17.08 -23.19
N THR A 307 9.54 -16.79 -21.89
CA THR A 307 10.28 -17.65 -20.96
C THR A 307 9.60 -19.01 -20.84
N ILE A 308 8.27 -19.06 -20.67
CA ILE A 308 7.50 -20.31 -20.65
C ILE A 308 7.72 -21.12 -21.93
N ASP A 309 7.64 -20.48 -23.10
CA ASP A 309 7.86 -21.16 -24.38
C ASP A 309 9.28 -21.71 -24.53
N ARG A 310 10.30 -20.95 -24.10
CA ARG A 310 11.69 -21.40 -24.13
C ARG A 310 11.90 -22.60 -23.21
N THR A 311 11.34 -22.58 -22.00
CA THR A 311 11.46 -23.69 -21.06
C THR A 311 10.73 -24.94 -21.59
N LEU A 312 9.51 -24.80 -22.11
CA LEU A 312 8.77 -25.91 -22.71
C LEU A 312 9.51 -26.52 -23.91
N LYS A 313 10.13 -25.68 -24.76
CA LYS A 313 10.95 -26.15 -25.87
C LYS A 313 12.17 -26.93 -25.37
N ARG A 314 12.91 -26.37 -24.41
CA ARG A 314 14.07 -27.04 -23.81
C ARG A 314 13.71 -28.40 -23.20
N LEU A 315 12.67 -28.46 -22.36
CA LEU A 315 12.24 -29.71 -21.70
C LEU A 315 11.70 -30.76 -22.69
N LYS A 316 11.12 -30.32 -23.80
CA LYS A 316 10.73 -31.21 -24.90
C LYS A 316 11.97 -31.78 -25.61
N ASP A 317 12.96 -30.93 -25.90
CA ASP A 317 14.21 -31.34 -26.55
C ASP A 317 15.02 -32.29 -25.64
N GLU A 318 14.95 -32.10 -24.32
CA GLU A 318 15.52 -33.01 -23.29
C GLU A 318 14.69 -34.30 -23.07
N GLY A 319 13.50 -34.40 -23.68
CA GLY A 319 12.62 -35.56 -23.58
C GLY A 319 11.92 -35.74 -22.23
N VAL A 320 11.82 -34.67 -21.42
CA VAL A 320 11.13 -34.65 -20.12
C VAL A 320 9.61 -34.50 -20.31
N ILE A 321 9.18 -33.86 -21.40
CA ILE A 321 7.77 -33.64 -21.72
C ILE A 321 7.48 -33.88 -23.20
N GLN A 322 6.24 -34.24 -23.53
CA GLN A 322 5.76 -34.38 -24.91
C GLN A 322 4.51 -33.54 -25.18
N LEU A 323 4.33 -33.17 -26.44
CA LEU A 323 3.18 -32.40 -26.90
C LEU A 323 2.05 -33.37 -27.31
N LEU A 324 0.86 -33.23 -26.73
CA LEU A 324 -0.28 -34.12 -27.01
C LEU A 324 -1.17 -33.67 -28.17
N GLY A 325 -0.87 -32.56 -28.85
CA GLY A 325 -1.66 -32.06 -29.98
C GLY A 325 -1.10 -30.81 -30.63
N LYS A 326 -1.68 -30.37 -31.77
CA LYS A 326 -1.27 -29.17 -32.52
C LYS A 326 -2.30 -28.05 -32.35
N GLY A 327 -1.89 -26.85 -31.91
CA GLY A 327 -2.76 -25.67 -31.81
C GLY A 327 -2.49 -24.77 -30.59
N ARG A 328 -3.30 -23.71 -30.42
CA ARG A 328 -3.19 -22.75 -29.29
C ARG A 328 -3.63 -23.33 -27.93
N SER A 329 -4.40 -24.42 -27.95
CA SER A 329 -4.89 -25.16 -26.78
C SER A 329 -4.15 -26.48 -26.55
N SER A 330 -2.97 -26.67 -27.17
CA SER A 330 -2.17 -27.87 -27.00
C SER A 330 -1.83 -28.12 -25.53
N LYS A 331 -2.03 -29.37 -25.11
CA LYS A 331 -1.63 -29.87 -23.79
C LYS A 331 -0.27 -30.54 -23.88
N TRP A 332 0.43 -30.52 -22.77
CA TRP A 332 1.72 -31.15 -22.56
C TRP A 332 1.55 -32.32 -21.59
N HIS A 333 2.35 -33.35 -21.79
CA HIS A 333 2.40 -34.53 -20.92
C HIS A 333 3.81 -34.70 -20.39
N ARG A 334 3.95 -34.87 -19.07
CA ARG A 334 5.21 -35.22 -18.43
C ARG A 334 5.53 -36.68 -18.70
N ILE A 335 6.77 -36.94 -19.11
CA ILE A 335 7.29 -38.30 -19.31
C ILE A 335 8.08 -38.64 -18.05
N ASP A 336 7.53 -39.49 -17.17
CA ASP A 336 8.23 -39.92 -15.96
C ASP A 336 9.45 -40.81 -16.30
N GLU A 337 10.58 -40.56 -15.64
CA GLU A 337 11.84 -41.30 -15.85
C GLU A 337 11.73 -42.79 -15.52
N ASP A 338 10.86 -43.18 -14.57
CA ASP A 338 10.69 -44.58 -14.16
C ASP A 338 10.20 -45.50 -15.28
N LYS A 339 9.48 -44.97 -16.28
CA LYS A 339 9.02 -45.78 -17.42
C LYS A 339 10.13 -46.08 -18.43
N ARG A 340 11.29 -45.42 -18.39
CA ARG A 340 12.42 -45.71 -19.29
C ARG A 340 13.21 -46.96 -18.90
N ARG A 341 13.12 -47.44 -17.65
CA ARG A 341 13.87 -48.63 -17.18
C ARG A 341 13.14 -49.96 -17.38
N GLY A 342 11.89 -49.97 -17.86
CA GLY A 342 11.03 -51.16 -17.86
C GLY A 342 10.25 -51.44 -19.14
N GLY A 343 10.76 -51.08 -20.32
CA GLY A 343 10.03 -51.27 -21.57
C GLY A 343 10.92 -51.74 -22.72
N ARG A 344 11.35 -53.00 -22.71
CA ARG A 344 11.66 -53.68 -23.97
C ARG A 344 10.36 -53.74 -24.77
N GLN A 345 10.36 -53.13 -25.94
CA GLN A 345 9.31 -53.29 -26.93
C GLN A 345 9.25 -54.78 -27.30
N LEU A 346 8.19 -55.47 -26.90
CA LEU A 346 7.89 -56.81 -27.39
C LEU A 346 7.47 -56.67 -28.85
N ASP A 347 8.36 -57.09 -29.75
CA ASP A 347 8.07 -57.17 -31.17
C ASP A 347 7.11 -58.34 -31.40
N ILE A 348 5.90 -58.05 -31.89
CA ILE A 348 4.78 -58.99 -32.02
C ILE A 348 4.86 -59.88 -33.27
N PHE A 349 6.00 -59.89 -33.98
CA PHE A 349 6.13 -60.56 -35.29
C PHE A 349 7.37 -61.45 -35.48
N GLN A 350 7.93 -62.04 -34.41
CA GLN A 350 8.96 -63.07 -34.57
C GLN A 350 8.51 -64.43 -34.02
N PHE A 351 7.56 -65.06 -34.70
CA PHE A 351 7.41 -66.51 -34.75
C PHE A 351 6.72 -66.91 -36.06
N THR A 352 7.52 -67.27 -37.06
CA THR A 352 7.18 -68.27 -38.09
C THR A 352 8.48 -68.89 -38.59
N ASP A 353 8.65 -70.15 -38.20
CA ASP A 353 9.57 -71.24 -38.57
C ASP A 353 11.10 -71.01 -38.59
#